data_AF-A0A8S0FKZ2-F1
#
_entry.id   AF-A0A8S0FKZ2-F1
#
_cell.length_a   1.000
_cell.length_b   1.000
_cell.length_c   1.000
_cell.angle_alpha   90.00
_cell.angle_beta   90.00
_cell.angle_gamma   90.00
#
_symmetry.space_group_name_H-M   'P 1'
#
loop_
_entity.id
_entity.type
_entity.pdbx_description
1 polymer ?
#
loop_
_entity_poly.entity_id
_entity_poly.type
_entity_poly.pdbx_seq_one_letter_code
_entity_poly.pdbx_strand_id
1 'polypeptide(L)'
;MNTTLDNRGEQWVHGGGKAAGTIINQDGYQTIKHGGLATGTIVNTGAEGGPESENVSSGQMVGGTAESTTINKNGRQVIWSSGMARDTLIYAGGDQTVHGEAHNTRLEGGNQYVHNGGTATETLINRDGWQVIKEGGTCRAYHHQPERKAAGECRR
;
A
#
# COMPACT_ATOMS: atom_id res chain seq x y z
N MET A 1 -18.50 4.01 -12.21
CA MET A 1 -18.40 2.57 -12.55
C MET A 1 -17.37 1.96 -11.62
N ASN A 2 -17.68 0.83 -10.99
CA ASN A 2 -16.73 0.10 -10.15
C ASN A 2 -16.14 -1.03 -10.99
N THR A 3 -14.83 -1.01 -11.21
CA THR A 3 -14.12 -2.07 -11.96
C THR A 3 -13.82 -3.23 -11.02
N THR A 4 -14.06 -4.47 -11.46
CA THR A 4 -13.64 -5.67 -10.72
C THR A 4 -12.62 -6.43 -11.57
N LEU A 5 -11.49 -6.80 -10.97
CA LEU A 5 -10.41 -7.55 -11.60
C LEU A 5 -10.33 -8.93 -10.93
N ASP A 6 -10.78 -9.96 -11.65
CA ASP A 6 -10.75 -11.35 -11.22
C ASP A 6 -9.97 -12.19 -12.25
N ASN A 7 -9.43 -13.34 -11.83
CA ASN A 7 -8.84 -14.35 -12.71
C ASN A 7 -7.78 -13.79 -13.68
N ARG A 8 -6.83 -13.00 -13.17
CA ARG A 8 -5.79 -12.29 -13.95
C ARG A 8 -6.32 -11.15 -14.82
N GLY A 9 -7.51 -10.63 -14.52
CA GLY A 9 -7.99 -9.39 -15.11
C GLY A 9 -7.04 -8.23 -14.81
N GLU A 10 -6.75 -7.42 -15.82
CA GLU A 10 -5.79 -6.32 -15.70
C GLU A 10 -6.46 -4.96 -15.91
N GLN A 11 -5.99 -3.96 -15.15
CA GLN A 11 -6.32 -2.56 -15.40
C GLN A 11 -5.05 -1.73 -15.44
N TRP A 12 -4.92 -0.96 -16.52
CA TRP A 12 -3.79 -0.08 -16.76
C TRP A 12 -4.27 1.37 -16.67
N VAL A 13 -3.91 2.07 -15.59
CA VAL A 13 -4.23 3.49 -15.40
C VAL A 13 -3.08 4.33 -15.94
N HIS A 14 -3.25 4.84 -17.17
CA HIS A 14 -2.25 5.67 -17.85
C HIS A 14 -2.24 7.12 -17.32
N GLY A 15 -1.24 7.90 -17.74
CA GLY A 15 -1.14 9.33 -17.39
C GLY A 15 -2.40 10.11 -17.73
N GLY A 16 -2.92 10.88 -16.78
CA GLY A 16 -4.20 11.59 -16.88
C GLY A 16 -5.44 10.72 -16.67
N GLY A 17 -5.28 9.39 -16.63
CA GLY A 17 -6.35 8.45 -16.33
C GLY A 17 -6.69 8.40 -14.85
N LYS A 18 -7.97 8.20 -14.55
CA LYS A 18 -8.48 8.01 -13.19
C LYS A 18 -9.29 6.71 -13.08
N ALA A 19 -8.88 5.82 -12.18
CA ALA A 19 -9.67 4.66 -11.76
C ALA A 19 -10.28 4.93 -10.38
N ALA A 20 -11.57 4.64 -10.20
CA ALA A 20 -12.26 4.82 -8.92
C ALA A 20 -12.99 3.53 -8.52
N GLY A 21 -12.87 3.13 -7.26
CA GLY A 21 -13.58 1.97 -6.72
C GLY A 21 -13.21 0.66 -7.41
N THR A 22 -11.94 0.49 -7.79
CA THR A 22 -11.48 -0.79 -8.37
C THR A 22 -11.36 -1.83 -7.27
N ILE A 23 -11.90 -3.01 -7.49
CA ILE A 23 -11.77 -4.17 -6.63
C ILE A 23 -10.84 -5.17 -7.32
N ILE A 24 -9.73 -5.51 -6.67
CA ILE A 24 -8.73 -6.44 -7.17
C ILE A 24 -8.85 -7.74 -6.37
N ASN A 25 -9.40 -8.76 -7.00
CA ASN A 25 -9.61 -10.10 -6.43
C ASN A 25 -8.61 -11.09 -7.04
N GLN A 26 -8.86 -12.40 -6.89
CA GLN A 26 -7.97 -13.51 -7.25
C GLN A 26 -7.12 -13.27 -8.50
N ASP A 27 -5.81 -13.10 -8.29
CA ASP A 27 -4.77 -12.86 -9.31
C ASP A 27 -4.98 -11.62 -10.20
N GLY A 28 -5.96 -10.76 -9.88
CA GLY A 28 -6.19 -9.50 -10.57
C GLY A 28 -5.01 -8.53 -10.39
N TYR A 29 -4.85 -7.63 -11.35
CA TYR A 29 -3.69 -6.76 -11.43
C TYR A 29 -4.07 -5.34 -11.85
N GLN A 30 -3.84 -4.36 -10.97
CA GLN A 30 -3.94 -2.96 -11.33
C GLN A 30 -2.55 -2.33 -11.36
N THR A 31 -2.18 -1.74 -12.51
CA THR A 31 -1.00 -0.88 -12.62
C THR A 31 -1.41 0.57 -12.80
N ILE A 32 -0.94 1.41 -11.89
CA ILE A 32 -1.06 2.87 -11.96
C ILE A 32 0.26 3.41 -12.49
N LYS A 33 0.28 3.83 -13.75
CA LYS A 33 1.49 4.39 -14.36
C LYS A 33 1.73 5.82 -13.88
N HIS A 34 2.92 6.34 -14.18
CA HIS A 34 3.26 7.74 -13.92
C HIS A 34 2.15 8.69 -14.45
N GLY A 35 1.71 9.60 -13.59
CA GLY A 35 0.62 10.54 -13.86
C GLY A 35 -0.79 9.95 -13.84
N GLY A 36 -0.95 8.65 -13.57
CA GLY A 36 -2.25 8.00 -13.35
C GLY A 36 -2.70 8.11 -11.88
N LEU A 37 -4.01 8.07 -11.65
CA LEU A 37 -4.61 8.14 -10.32
C LEU A 37 -5.59 6.98 -10.09
N ALA A 38 -5.45 6.26 -8.97
CA ALA A 38 -6.49 5.36 -8.47
C ALA A 38 -7.02 5.82 -7.11
N THR A 39 -8.33 5.82 -6.93
CA THR A 39 -9.00 6.23 -5.68
C THR A 39 -9.92 5.12 -5.16
N GLY A 40 -9.85 4.81 -3.87
CA GLY A 40 -10.77 3.84 -3.25
C GLY A 40 -10.57 2.42 -3.76
N THR A 41 -9.33 2.03 -4.03
CA THR A 41 -9.04 0.67 -4.50
C THR A 41 -9.12 -0.31 -3.34
N ILE A 42 -9.77 -1.46 -3.56
CA ILE A 42 -9.81 -2.57 -2.60
C ILE A 42 -8.93 -3.69 -3.15
N VAL A 43 -7.92 -4.11 -2.38
CA VAL A 43 -6.93 -5.11 -2.80
C VAL A 43 -7.09 -6.37 -1.95
N ASN A 44 -7.41 -7.50 -2.60
CA ASN A 44 -7.70 -8.79 -1.97
C ASN A 44 -6.76 -9.93 -2.45
N THR A 45 -5.72 -9.62 -3.23
CA THR A 45 -4.73 -10.60 -3.75
C THR A 45 -3.34 -9.96 -3.88
N GLY A 46 -2.31 -10.79 -4.08
CA GLY A 46 -0.93 -10.40 -4.36
C GLY A 46 0.07 -10.70 -3.24
N ALA A 47 -0.40 -11.02 -2.03
CA ALA A 47 0.46 -11.35 -0.89
C ALA A 47 0.63 -12.87 -0.64
N GLU A 48 0.17 -13.73 -1.54
CA GLU A 48 0.21 -15.20 -1.39
C GLU A 48 1.64 -15.76 -1.30
N GLY A 49 2.63 -15.04 -1.84
CA GLY A 49 4.06 -15.36 -1.72
C GLY A 49 4.66 -15.06 -0.34
N GLY A 50 3.88 -14.48 0.58
CA GLY A 50 4.32 -14.09 1.91
C GLY A 50 4.98 -12.71 1.97
N PRO A 51 5.36 -12.26 3.18
CA PRO A 51 5.73 -10.86 3.45
C PRO A 51 6.96 -10.38 2.67
N GLU A 52 7.96 -11.24 2.49
CA GLU A 52 9.20 -10.94 1.75
C GLU A 52 9.06 -11.07 0.21
N SER A 53 7.89 -11.45 -0.28
CA SER A 53 7.65 -11.61 -1.71
C SER A 53 7.44 -10.27 -2.38
N GLU A 54 8.37 -9.88 -3.26
CA GLU A 54 8.18 -8.77 -4.21
C GLU A 54 7.32 -9.22 -5.41
N ASN A 55 6.19 -9.89 -5.16
CA ASN A 55 5.34 -10.35 -6.26
C ASN A 55 4.72 -9.14 -6.97
N VAL A 56 5.03 -8.98 -8.26
CA VAL A 56 4.58 -7.89 -9.11
C VAL A 56 3.56 -8.33 -10.15
N SER A 57 3.09 -9.58 -10.10
CA SER A 57 2.17 -10.14 -11.10
C SER A 57 0.69 -10.01 -10.73
N SER A 58 0.36 -9.58 -9.52
CA SER A 58 -1.00 -9.42 -8.99
C SER A 58 -1.05 -8.37 -7.87
N GLY A 59 -2.24 -7.90 -7.51
CA GLY A 59 -2.43 -6.80 -6.57
C GLY A 59 -2.35 -5.42 -7.23
N GLN A 60 -1.95 -4.40 -6.48
CA GLN A 60 -1.88 -3.02 -6.96
C GLN A 60 -0.43 -2.53 -7.06
N MET A 61 -0.01 -2.13 -8.26
CA MET A 61 1.30 -1.54 -8.55
C MET A 61 1.18 -0.04 -8.74
N VAL A 62 1.84 0.74 -7.90
CA VAL A 62 1.73 2.20 -7.87
C VAL A 62 3.01 2.82 -8.38
N GLY A 63 3.03 3.23 -9.66
CA GLY A 63 4.04 4.10 -10.25
C GLY A 63 3.58 5.56 -10.42
N GLY A 64 2.27 5.81 -10.31
CA GLY A 64 1.63 7.13 -10.21
C GLY A 64 1.13 7.39 -8.79
N THR A 65 -0.16 7.67 -8.62
CA THR A 65 -0.76 7.98 -7.31
C THR A 65 -1.92 7.04 -6.97
N ALA A 66 -1.90 6.49 -5.76
CA ALA A 66 -3.01 5.74 -5.17
C ALA A 66 -3.54 6.46 -3.92
N GLU A 67 -4.85 6.63 -3.81
CA GLU A 67 -5.50 7.32 -2.69
C GLU A 67 -6.60 6.45 -2.07
N SER A 68 -6.70 6.46 -0.74
CA SER A 68 -7.76 5.75 -0.01
C SER A 68 -7.80 4.25 -0.32
N THR A 69 -6.63 3.62 -0.42
CA THR A 69 -6.53 2.19 -0.71
C THR A 69 -6.84 1.38 0.55
N THR A 70 -7.65 0.34 0.42
CA THR A 70 -7.86 -0.68 1.46
C THR A 70 -7.22 -1.98 1.03
N ILE A 71 -6.30 -2.48 1.84
CA ILE A 71 -5.59 -3.75 1.62
C ILE A 71 -6.14 -4.75 2.63
N ASN A 72 -6.87 -5.75 2.14
CA ASN A 72 -7.41 -6.81 2.97
C ASN A 72 -6.42 -7.97 3.08
N LYS A 73 -6.81 -9.03 3.80
CA LYS A 73 -6.07 -10.29 3.85
C LYS A 73 -5.71 -10.76 2.43
N ASN A 74 -4.46 -11.19 2.26
CA ASN A 74 -3.85 -11.59 0.99
C ASN A 74 -3.66 -10.46 -0.03
N GLY A 75 -4.08 -9.23 0.27
CA GLY A 75 -3.87 -8.07 -0.57
C GLY A 75 -2.43 -7.57 -0.53
N ARG A 76 -1.89 -7.17 -1.69
CA ARG A 76 -0.60 -6.48 -1.78
C ARG A 76 -0.66 -5.20 -2.60
N GLN A 77 -0.16 -4.11 -2.02
CA GLN A 77 0.18 -2.89 -2.75
C GLN A 77 1.71 -2.75 -2.81
N VAL A 78 2.25 -2.53 -4.00
CA VAL A 78 3.67 -2.19 -4.19
C VAL A 78 3.77 -0.78 -4.73
N ILE A 79 4.44 0.09 -3.98
CA ILE A 79 4.71 1.48 -4.38
C ILE A 79 6.11 1.53 -4.96
N TRP A 80 6.20 1.72 -6.27
CA TRP A 80 7.47 1.88 -6.97
C TRP A 80 8.16 3.19 -6.58
N SER A 81 9.45 3.32 -6.91
CA SER A 81 10.26 4.50 -6.54
C SER A 81 9.68 5.83 -7.01
N SER A 82 8.92 5.86 -8.11
CA SER A 82 8.22 7.07 -8.59
C SER A 82 6.78 7.21 -8.07
N GLY A 83 6.28 6.23 -7.34
CA GLY A 83 4.91 6.12 -6.90
C GLY A 83 4.67 6.74 -5.53
N MET A 84 3.42 7.14 -5.30
CA MET A 84 2.94 7.65 -4.02
C MET A 84 1.61 7.00 -3.65
N ALA A 85 1.49 6.48 -2.43
CA ALA A 85 0.22 6.09 -1.84
C ALA A 85 -0.14 7.00 -0.66
N ARG A 86 -1.40 7.44 -0.61
CA ARG A 86 -1.93 8.27 0.47
C ARG A 86 -3.18 7.65 1.07
N ASP A 87 -3.29 7.74 2.39
CA ASP A 87 -4.45 7.27 3.16
C ASP A 87 -4.72 5.77 2.93
N THR A 88 -3.71 4.95 3.18
CA THR A 88 -3.82 3.49 2.98
C THR A 88 -4.22 2.81 4.29
N LEU A 89 -5.24 1.96 4.24
CA LEU A 89 -5.66 1.11 5.35
C LEU A 89 -5.25 -0.34 5.08
N ILE A 90 -4.52 -0.96 6.00
CA ILE A 90 -4.00 -2.32 5.84
C ILE A 90 -4.51 -3.19 6.99
N TYR A 91 -5.34 -4.18 6.66
CA TYR A 91 -5.84 -5.16 7.61
C TYR A 91 -4.89 -6.35 7.78
N ALA A 92 -5.14 -7.15 8.81
CA ALA A 92 -4.41 -8.37 9.10
C ALA A 92 -4.22 -9.29 7.88
N GLY A 93 -2.95 -9.60 7.58
CA GLY A 93 -2.54 -10.42 6.43
C GLY A 93 -2.51 -9.68 5.09
N GLY A 94 -2.68 -8.36 5.08
CA GLY A 94 -2.39 -7.50 3.94
C GLY A 94 -1.01 -6.85 4.05
N ASP A 95 -0.38 -6.59 2.91
CA ASP A 95 0.98 -6.06 2.82
C ASP A 95 1.07 -4.80 1.94
N GLN A 96 1.86 -3.83 2.37
CA GLN A 96 2.32 -2.72 1.53
C GLN A 96 3.85 -2.73 1.45
N THR A 97 4.39 -2.81 0.24
CA THR A 97 5.83 -2.63 -0.04
C THR A 97 6.07 -1.21 -0.52
N VAL A 98 7.00 -0.49 0.11
CA VAL A 98 7.28 0.92 -0.15
C VAL A 98 8.70 1.11 -0.66
N HIS A 99 8.86 1.26 -1.98
CA HIS A 99 10.09 1.74 -2.63
C HIS A 99 10.02 3.25 -2.96
N GLY A 100 8.80 3.80 -3.09
CA GLY A 100 8.53 5.23 -3.25
C GLY A 100 8.05 5.88 -1.95
N GLU A 101 6.90 6.55 -1.99
CA GLU A 101 6.38 7.32 -0.85
C GLU A 101 5.03 6.76 -0.35
N ALA A 102 4.94 6.53 0.97
CA ALA A 102 3.69 6.18 1.64
C ALA A 102 3.36 7.24 2.70
N HIS A 103 2.16 7.83 2.60
CA HIS A 103 1.65 8.83 3.54
C HIS A 103 0.38 8.33 4.21
N ASN A 104 0.25 8.56 5.52
CA ASN A 104 -0.97 8.29 6.30
C ASN A 104 -1.40 6.82 6.20
N THR A 105 -0.46 5.90 6.40
CA THR A 105 -0.78 4.47 6.38
C THR A 105 -1.28 4.03 7.76
N ARG A 106 -2.41 3.34 7.82
CA ARG A 106 -2.97 2.77 9.05
C ARG A 106 -2.87 1.24 9.02
N LEU A 107 -2.10 0.68 9.94
CA LEU A 107 -1.90 -0.76 10.08
C LEU A 107 -2.85 -1.33 11.14
N GLU A 108 -3.98 -1.91 10.71
CA GLU A 108 -4.95 -2.65 11.54
C GLU A 108 -4.62 -4.15 11.55
N GLY A 109 -3.43 -4.48 12.06
CA GLY A 109 -2.90 -5.85 12.03
C GLY A 109 -2.13 -6.22 10.76
N GLY A 110 -2.11 -5.33 9.76
CA GLY A 110 -1.37 -5.51 8.51
C GLY A 110 0.10 -5.07 8.57
N ASN A 111 0.81 -5.26 7.46
CA ASN A 111 2.24 -5.00 7.38
C ASN A 111 2.60 -3.87 6.39
N GLN A 112 3.63 -3.10 6.72
CA GLN A 112 4.28 -2.17 5.81
C GLN A 112 5.79 -2.40 5.82
N TYR A 113 6.36 -2.65 4.64
CA TYR A 113 7.79 -2.84 4.42
C TYR A 113 8.36 -1.64 3.70
N VAL A 114 9.19 -0.86 4.38
CA VAL A 114 9.86 0.31 3.81
C VAL A 114 11.24 -0.08 3.34
N HIS A 115 11.42 -0.17 2.02
CA HIS A 115 12.64 -0.63 1.37
C HIS A 115 13.65 0.50 1.19
N ASN A 116 14.86 0.16 0.71
CA ASN A 116 15.91 1.13 0.42
C ASN A 116 15.40 2.25 -0.50
N GLY A 117 15.56 3.51 -0.08
CA GLY A 117 15.06 4.69 -0.79
C GLY A 117 13.57 4.99 -0.57
N GLY A 118 12.80 4.04 -0.02
CA GLY A 118 11.41 4.21 0.34
C GLY A 118 11.24 5.11 1.57
N THR A 119 10.16 5.89 1.58
CA THR A 119 9.81 6.77 2.70
C THR A 119 8.38 6.53 3.15
N ALA A 120 8.20 6.21 4.44
CA ALA A 120 6.89 6.18 5.07
C ALA A 120 6.73 7.36 6.06
N THR A 121 5.65 8.11 5.94
CA THR A 121 5.32 9.21 6.86
C THR A 121 3.94 8.99 7.47
N GLU A 122 3.80 9.38 8.73
CA GLU A 122 2.51 9.35 9.44
C GLU A 122 1.85 7.96 9.46
N THR A 123 2.69 6.92 9.61
CA THR A 123 2.17 5.56 9.77
C THR A 123 1.63 5.37 11.18
N LEU A 124 0.35 5.00 11.27
CA LEU A 124 -0.34 4.64 12.51
C LEU A 124 -0.33 3.12 12.67
N ILE A 125 0.43 2.63 13.63
CA ILE A 125 0.54 1.20 13.94
C ILE A 125 -0.42 0.84 15.09
N ASN A 126 -1.52 0.15 14.76
CA ASN A 126 -2.44 -0.39 15.77
C ASN A 126 -2.03 -1.80 16.19
N ARG A 127 -2.87 -2.45 17.02
CA ARG A 127 -2.62 -3.79 17.54
C ARG A 127 -2.29 -4.77 16.40
N ASP A 128 -1.24 -5.55 16.62
CA ASP A 128 -0.70 -6.56 15.68
C ASP A 128 -0.20 -6.01 14.34
N GLY A 129 -0.24 -4.69 14.12
CA GLY A 129 0.32 -4.05 12.94
C GLY A 129 1.85 -4.04 13.00
N TRP A 130 2.50 -4.20 11.84
CA TRP A 130 3.95 -4.27 11.78
C TRP A 130 4.52 -3.37 10.68
N GLN A 131 5.26 -2.35 11.08
CA GLN A 131 6.11 -1.59 10.17
C GLN A 131 7.54 -2.10 10.29
N VAL A 132 8.15 -2.41 9.15
CA VAL A 132 9.55 -2.84 9.03
C VAL A 132 10.30 -1.86 8.16
N ILE A 133 11.35 -1.24 8.71
CA ILE A 133 12.22 -0.33 7.98
C ILE A 133 13.50 -1.08 7.60
N LYS A 134 13.63 -1.43 6.31
CA LYS A 134 14.83 -2.11 5.78
C LYS A 134 16.00 -1.13 5.66
N GLU A 135 17.20 -1.67 5.42
CA GLU A 135 18.40 -0.85 5.20
C GLU A 135 18.18 0.18 4.09
N GLY A 136 18.48 1.46 4.40
CA GLY A 136 18.26 2.59 3.50
C GLY A 136 16.81 3.11 3.42
N GLY A 137 15.85 2.48 4.11
CA GLY A 137 14.49 2.98 4.25
C GLY A 137 14.39 4.11 5.26
N THR A 138 13.46 5.05 5.03
CA THR A 138 13.20 6.19 5.92
C THR A 138 11.79 6.14 6.45
N CYS A 139 11.62 6.44 7.74
CA CYS A 139 10.31 6.69 8.30
C CYS A 139 10.30 8.00 9.10
N ARG A 140 9.16 8.69 9.12
CA ARG A 140 8.94 9.88 9.95
C ARG A 140 7.60 9.74 10.67
N ALA A 141 7.67 9.67 11.99
CA ALA A 141 6.48 9.63 12.84
C ALA A 141 5.80 11.02 12.88
N TYR A 142 4.49 11.02 13.09
CA TYR A 142 3.73 12.24 13.35
C TYR A 142 4.07 12.79 14.74
N HIS A 143 4.44 14.07 14.84
CA HIS A 143 4.76 14.74 16.11
C HIS A 143 3.72 15.83 16.42
N HIS A 144 2.55 15.43 16.97
CA HIS A 144 1.55 16.38 17.48
C HIS A 144 0.72 15.79 18.66
N GLN A 145 1.29 15.89 19.89
CA GLN A 145 0.68 16.21 21.23
C GLN A 145 -0.50 15.33 21.79
N PRO A 146 -0.89 15.44 23.09
CA PRO A 146 -0.39 14.71 24.26
C PRO A 146 -1.38 13.66 24.85
N GLU A 147 -2.49 13.32 24.18
CA GLU A 147 -3.59 12.54 24.81
C GLU A 147 -3.93 11.19 24.16
N ARG A 148 -3.14 10.71 23.20
CA ARG A 148 -3.32 9.37 22.63
C ARG A 148 -2.11 8.52 22.93
N LYS A 149 -2.34 7.42 23.67
CA LYS A 149 -1.34 6.38 23.94
C LYS A 149 -0.58 6.07 22.66
N ALA A 150 0.74 6.22 22.70
CA ALA A 150 1.65 6.09 21.57
C ALA A 150 1.31 4.87 20.71
N ALA A 151 0.78 5.11 19.51
CA ALA A 151 0.80 4.12 18.45
C ALA A 151 2.26 3.94 18.02
N GLY A 152 2.65 2.69 17.74
CA GLY A 152 4.04 2.26 17.68
C GLY A 152 4.93 3.20 16.86
N GLU A 153 6.01 3.66 17.46
CA GLU A 153 7.10 4.36 16.78
C GLU A 153 7.75 3.42 15.76
N CYS A 154 8.38 4.01 14.74
CA CYS A 154 9.16 3.29 13.74
C CYS A 154 10.05 2.22 14.38
N ARG A 155 9.79 0.95 14.07
CA ARG A 155 10.62 -0.15 14.53
C ARG A 155 11.66 -0.44 13.45
N ARG A 156 12.93 -0.23 13.80
CA ARG A 156 14.08 -0.76 13.06
C ARG A 156 14.30 -2.21 13.44
#